data_AF-A0A6J4N5Y7-F1
#
_entry.id   AF-A0A6J4N5Y7-F1
#
_cell.length_a   1.000
_cell.length_b   1.000
_cell.length_c   1.000
_cell.angle_alpha   90.00
_cell.angle_beta   90.00
_cell.angle_gamma   90.00
#
_symmetry.space_group_name_H-M   'P 1'
#
loop_
_entity.id
_entity.type
_entity.pdbx_description
1 polymer ?
#
loop_
_entity_poly.entity_id
_entity_poly.type
_entity_poly.pdbx_seq_one_letter_code
_entity_poly.pdbx_strand_id
1 'polypeptide(L)'
;MSETHEHDHGHGEEGFGVALGFRIFEAEGEIYMAEAEISSYVDDANALGATLVFHSLSNLDPTAAPDEDEDDAGWRVDIDDELTRDEAGATREQFHGILRQLAGLSEDDLRRYLTAAREEQGLDEE
;
A
#
# COMPACT_ATOMS: atom_id res chain seq x y z
N MET A 1 -27.79 37.80 -6.57
CA MET A 1 -27.94 36.57 -5.78
C MET A 1 -26.91 35.63 -6.35
N SER A 2 -25.84 35.40 -5.63
CA SER A 2 -24.72 34.57 -6.10
C SER A 2 -24.95 33.17 -5.54
N GLU A 3 -25.11 32.21 -6.44
CA GLU A 3 -25.22 30.79 -6.14
C GLU A 3 -23.88 30.31 -5.56
N THR A 4 -23.89 29.98 -4.27
CA THR A 4 -22.78 29.31 -3.60
C THR A 4 -22.85 27.83 -3.99
N HIS A 5 -21.91 27.36 -4.81
CA HIS A 5 -21.63 25.93 -4.94
C HIS A 5 -21.06 25.46 -3.60
N GLU A 6 -21.85 24.69 -2.85
CA GLU A 6 -21.34 23.91 -1.71
C GLU A 6 -20.63 22.69 -2.31
N HIS A 7 -19.29 22.76 -2.37
CA HIS A 7 -18.47 21.58 -2.60
C HIS A 7 -18.56 20.69 -1.35
N ASP A 8 -19.23 19.56 -1.51
CA ASP A 8 -19.17 18.40 -0.63
C ASP A 8 -17.74 17.84 -0.69
N HIS A 9 -16.87 18.34 0.19
CA HIS A 9 -15.54 17.76 0.40
C HIS A 9 -15.65 16.60 1.38
N GLY A 10 -16.26 15.51 0.93
CA GLY A 10 -16.02 14.19 1.48
C GLY A 10 -14.65 13.68 1.04
N HIS A 11 -13.57 14.29 1.54
CA HIS A 11 -12.26 13.65 1.57
C HIS A 11 -11.90 13.48 3.04
N GLY A 12 -12.04 12.23 3.53
CA GLY A 12 -11.36 11.84 4.75
C GLY A 12 -9.88 12.19 4.58
N GLU A 13 -9.29 12.82 5.59
CA GLU A 13 -7.93 13.33 5.56
C GLU A 13 -6.96 12.20 5.21
N GLU A 14 -6.56 12.12 3.93
CA GLU A 14 -5.53 11.19 3.45
C GLU A 14 -4.20 11.60 4.08
N GLY A 15 -3.74 10.81 5.06
CA GLY A 15 -2.39 10.95 5.60
C GLY A 15 -1.36 10.78 4.48
N PHE A 16 -0.29 11.56 4.52
CA PHE A 16 0.82 11.41 3.57
C PHE A 16 1.59 10.12 3.87
N GLY A 17 1.38 9.08 3.06
CA GLY A 17 2.19 7.86 3.06
C GLY A 17 3.48 8.05 2.27
N VAL A 18 4.56 7.39 2.69
CA VAL A 18 5.81 7.32 1.92
C VAL A 18 6.04 5.89 1.46
N ALA A 19 6.09 5.71 0.14
CA ALA A 19 6.55 4.49 -0.52
C ALA A 19 8.07 4.32 -0.33
N LEU A 20 8.50 3.20 0.26
CA LEU A 20 9.90 2.96 0.61
C LEU A 20 10.40 1.65 0.02
N GLY A 21 10.74 1.73 -1.25
CA GLY A 21 11.30 0.64 -2.01
C GLY A 21 10.25 -0.34 -2.50
N PHE A 22 10.69 -1.18 -3.43
CA PHE A 22 9.85 -2.18 -4.04
C PHE A 22 10.60 -3.50 -4.16
N ARG A 23 9.85 -4.59 -4.25
CA ARG A 23 10.37 -5.92 -4.59
C ARG A 23 9.59 -6.47 -5.76
N ILE A 24 10.32 -7.09 -6.69
CA ILE A 24 9.72 -7.79 -7.81
C ILE A 24 9.78 -9.29 -7.53
N PHE A 25 8.66 -9.98 -7.72
CA PHE A 25 8.55 -11.42 -7.52
C PHE A 25 7.58 -12.05 -8.53
N GLU A 26 7.66 -13.36 -8.67
CA GLU A 26 6.75 -14.14 -9.53
C GLU A 26 5.72 -14.88 -8.68
N ALA A 27 4.45 -14.77 -9.07
CA ALA A 27 3.35 -15.53 -8.51
C ALA A 27 2.43 -15.99 -9.65
N GLU A 28 2.06 -17.27 -9.66
CA GLU A 28 1.10 -17.82 -10.63
C GLU A 28 1.48 -17.61 -12.12
N GLY A 29 2.78 -17.45 -12.41
CA GLY A 29 3.29 -17.19 -13.77
C GLY A 29 3.23 -15.73 -14.21
N GLU A 30 2.88 -14.83 -13.29
CA GLU A 30 2.85 -13.37 -13.49
C GLU A 30 3.92 -12.68 -12.63
N ILE A 31 4.36 -11.51 -13.08
CA ILE A 31 5.37 -10.69 -12.39
C ILE A 31 4.67 -9.58 -11.64
N TYR A 32 4.98 -9.44 -10.35
CA TYR A 32 4.41 -8.43 -9.48
C TYR A 32 5.49 -7.53 -8.90
N MET A 33 5.13 -6.26 -8.70
CA MET A 33 5.86 -5.33 -7.85
C MET A 33 5.11 -5.17 -6.53
N ALA A 34 5.76 -5.51 -5.42
CA ALA A 34 5.31 -5.17 -4.07
C ALA A 34 5.99 -3.88 -3.61
N GLU A 35 5.20 -2.87 -3.32
CA GLU A 35 5.62 -1.60 -2.74
C GLU A 35 5.18 -1.54 -1.28
N ALA A 36 6.02 -1.00 -0.40
CA ALA A 36 5.65 -0.78 0.99
C ALA A 36 5.42 0.71 1.25
N GLU A 37 4.21 1.05 1.66
CA GLU A 37 3.81 2.39 2.09
C GLU A 37 3.85 2.45 3.62
N ILE A 38 4.58 3.41 4.18
CA ILE A 38 4.58 3.69 5.63
C ILE A 38 3.93 5.05 5.83
N SER A 39 2.90 5.10 6.65
CA SER A 39 2.11 6.31 6.92
C SER A 39 1.84 6.44 8.40
N SER A 40 1.59 7.67 8.85
CA SER A 40 1.10 7.90 10.21
C SER A 40 -0.41 7.70 10.30
N TYR A 41 -0.92 7.30 11.46
CA TYR A 41 -2.36 7.30 11.68
C TYR A 41 -2.94 8.72 11.66
N VAL A 42 -4.20 8.80 11.26
CA VAL A 42 -4.99 10.04 11.31
C VAL A 42 -5.13 10.52 12.76
N ASP A 43 -5.37 9.59 13.70
CA ASP A 43 -5.61 9.91 15.10
C ASP A 43 -4.33 10.08 15.94
N ASP A 44 -3.18 9.57 15.48
CA ASP A 44 -1.88 9.76 16.13
C ASP A 44 -0.73 9.82 15.12
N ALA A 45 -0.26 11.04 14.87
CA ALA A 45 0.85 11.31 13.95
C ALA A 45 2.19 10.67 14.37
N ASN A 46 2.32 10.21 15.62
CA ASN A 46 3.55 9.57 16.11
C ASN A 46 3.53 8.06 15.97
N ALA A 47 2.37 7.46 15.71
CA ALA A 47 2.22 6.04 15.45
C ALA A 47 2.24 5.81 13.94
N LEU A 48 3.08 4.88 13.49
CA LEU A 48 3.24 4.54 12.08
C LEU A 48 2.65 3.16 11.79
N GLY A 49 1.87 3.09 10.71
CA GLY A 49 1.39 1.85 10.10
C GLY A 49 2.11 1.52 8.81
N ALA A 50 1.83 0.34 8.25
CA ALA A 50 2.32 -0.04 6.94
C ALA A 50 1.29 -0.79 6.11
N THR A 51 1.30 -0.50 4.81
CA THR A 51 0.46 -1.14 3.79
C THR A 51 1.37 -1.68 2.70
N LEU A 52 1.09 -2.88 2.21
CA LEU A 52 1.71 -3.40 0.99
C LEU A 52 0.78 -3.12 -0.20
N VAL A 53 1.35 -2.63 -1.29
CA VAL A 53 0.66 -2.39 -2.55
C VAL A 53 1.28 -3.28 -3.62
N PHE A 54 0.47 -4.05 -4.32
CA PHE A 54 0.90 -4.98 -5.35
C PHE A 54 0.43 -4.52 -6.72
N HIS A 55 1.37 -4.38 -7.65
CA HIS A 55 1.08 -4.04 -9.04
C HIS A 55 1.46 -5.20 -9.95
N SER A 56 0.58 -5.59 -10.86
CA SER A 56 0.95 -6.53 -11.93
C SER A 56 1.82 -5.80 -12.94
N LEU A 57 3.00 -6.34 -13.21
CA LEU A 57 3.89 -5.86 -14.27
C LEU A 57 3.68 -6.64 -15.59
N SER A 58 2.87 -7.69 -15.58
CA SER A 58 2.68 -8.58 -16.73
C SER A 58 2.06 -7.88 -17.94
N ASN A 59 1.23 -6.87 -17.70
CA ASN A 59 0.51 -6.13 -18.75
C ASN A 59 1.01 -4.68 -18.91
N LEU A 60 2.11 -4.31 -18.24
CA LEU A 60 2.64 -2.96 -18.29
C LEU A 60 3.26 -2.69 -19.68
N ASP A 61 2.63 -1.82 -20.48
CA ASP A 61 3.24 -1.27 -21.70
C ASP A 61 3.95 0.06 -21.36
N PRO A 62 5.30 0.08 -21.30
CA PRO A 62 6.04 1.29 -20.96
C PRO A 62 5.99 2.38 -22.05
N THR A 63 5.35 2.08 -23.19
CA THR A 63 5.19 2.99 -24.33
C THR A 63 3.77 3.50 -24.51
N ALA A 64 2.81 2.99 -23.72
CA ALA A 64 1.46 3.51 -23.69
C ALA A 64 1.48 4.99 -23.26
N ALA A 65 0.59 5.78 -23.85
CA ALA A 65 0.34 7.12 -23.33
C ALA A 65 -0.26 6.97 -21.92
N PRO A 66 0.09 7.86 -20.96
CA PRO A 66 -0.59 7.84 -19.67
C PRO A 66 -2.09 8.03 -19.92
N ASP A 67 -2.88 6.99 -19.69
CA ASP A 67 -4.33 7.07 -19.75
C ASP A 67 -4.80 7.80 -18.48
N GLU A 68 -5.52 8.92 -18.66
CA GLU A 68 -6.01 9.74 -17.53
C GLU A 68 -7.14 9.03 -16.74
N ASP A 69 -7.63 7.89 -17.24
CA ASP A 69 -8.69 7.06 -16.66
C ASP A 69 -8.21 5.68 -16.18
N GLU A 70 -6.90 5.38 -16.25
CA GLU A 70 -6.37 4.11 -15.74
C GLU A 70 -6.11 4.24 -14.23
N ASP A 71 -7.16 3.97 -13.43
CA ASP A 71 -7.05 3.73 -12.00
C ASP A 71 -6.30 2.39 -11.78
N ASP A 72 -4.99 2.35 -12.03
CA ASP A 72 -4.12 1.22 -11.63
C ASP A 72 -3.86 1.33 -10.12
N ALA A 73 -4.95 1.27 -9.36
CA ALA A 73 -4.94 1.15 -7.92
C ALA A 73 -4.56 -0.30 -7.61
N GLY A 74 -3.24 -0.57 -7.60
CA GLY A 74 -2.71 -1.88 -7.24
C GLY A 74 -3.36 -2.47 -5.97
N TRP A 75 -3.25 -3.78 -5.80
CA TRP A 75 -3.89 -4.48 -4.68
C TRP A 75 -3.23 -4.09 -3.37
N ARG A 76 -4.00 -3.51 -2.45
CA ARG A 76 -3.55 -3.03 -1.15
C ARG A 76 -3.94 -4.02 -0.07
N VAL A 77 -3.05 -4.23 0.89
CA VAL A 77 -3.31 -4.97 2.12
C VAL A 77 -2.62 -4.28 3.29
N ASP A 78 -3.39 -4.01 4.34
CA ASP A 78 -2.84 -3.53 5.59
C ASP A 78 -2.12 -4.68 6.30
N ILE A 79 -0.87 -4.45 6.70
CA ILE A 79 -0.05 -5.46 7.38
C ILE A 79 0.35 -5.02 8.78
N ASP A 80 -0.28 -3.96 9.29
CA ASP A 80 0.16 -3.31 10.51
C ASP A 80 0.05 -4.24 11.73
N ASP A 81 -1.04 -4.99 11.82
CA ASP A 81 -1.29 -5.95 12.90
C ASP A 81 -0.20 -7.04 13.01
N GLU A 82 0.56 -7.28 11.93
CA GLU A 82 1.64 -8.26 11.89
C GLU A 82 3.02 -7.64 12.17
N LEU A 83 3.11 -6.31 12.26
CA LEU A 83 4.34 -5.60 12.58
C LEU A 83 4.53 -5.49 14.09
N THR A 84 5.72 -5.89 14.55
CA THR A 84 6.13 -5.60 15.92
C THR A 84 6.61 -4.15 16.01
N ARG A 85 5.88 -3.29 16.72
CA ARG A 85 6.29 -1.90 16.99
C ARG A 85 6.24 -1.55 18.48
N ASP A 86 7.07 -0.59 18.85
CA ASP A 86 6.98 0.10 20.14
C ASP A 86 6.30 1.44 19.92
N GLU A 87 4.98 1.48 20.15
CA GLU A 87 4.14 2.68 19.93
C GLU A 87 4.54 3.84 20.85
N ALA A 88 5.20 3.56 21.98
CA ALA A 88 5.74 4.57 22.87
C ALA A 88 7.14 5.07 22.45
N GLY A 89 7.76 4.40 21.47
CA GLY A 89 9.07 4.72 20.94
C GLY A 89 9.06 5.95 20.01
N ALA A 90 10.23 6.54 19.77
CA ALA A 90 10.31 7.67 18.85
C ALA A 90 9.94 7.23 17.41
N THR A 91 9.23 8.07 16.66
CA THR A 91 8.80 7.79 15.27
C THR A 91 9.92 7.26 14.37
N ARG A 92 11.14 7.79 14.54
CA ARG A 92 12.32 7.32 13.81
C ARG A 92 12.67 5.85 14.11
N GLU A 93 12.57 5.43 15.37
CA GLU A 93 12.86 4.06 15.79
C GLU A 93 11.78 3.10 15.28
N GLN A 94 10.51 3.52 15.36
CA GLN A 94 9.39 2.80 14.77
C GLN A 94 9.61 2.59 13.26
N PHE A 95 9.90 3.66 12.53
CA PHE A 95 10.17 3.63 11.10
C PHE A 95 11.30 2.66 10.72
N HIS A 96 12.44 2.73 11.43
CA HIS A 96 13.55 1.81 11.21
C HIS A 96 13.19 0.35 11.56
N GLY A 97 12.33 0.14 12.55
CA GLY A 97 11.81 -1.17 12.94
C GLY A 97 10.91 -1.77 11.85
N ILE A 98 9.98 -0.98 11.33
CA ILE A 98 9.10 -1.36 10.22
C ILE A 98 9.94 -1.72 8.98
N LEU A 99 10.88 -0.86 8.59
CA LEU A 99 11.75 -1.12 7.43
C LEU A 99 12.55 -2.43 7.53
N ARG A 100 13.03 -2.80 8.73
CA ARG A 100 13.75 -4.06 8.91
C ARG A 100 12.83 -5.27 8.76
N GLN A 101 11.59 -5.17 9.24
CA GLN A 101 10.60 -6.23 9.11
C GLN A 101 10.18 -6.41 7.65
N LEU A 102 9.88 -5.30 6.95
CA LEU A 102 9.59 -5.29 5.51
C LEU A 102 10.75 -5.87 4.70
N ALA A 103 11.99 -5.50 5.02
CA ALA A 103 13.17 -6.07 4.39
C ALA A 103 13.37 -7.57 4.72
N GLY A 104 12.77 -8.05 5.81
CA GLY A 104 12.83 -9.45 6.24
C GLY A 104 11.78 -10.35 5.58
N LEU A 105 10.76 -9.79 4.93
CA LEU A 105 9.71 -10.56 4.26
C LEU A 105 10.31 -11.51 3.22
N SER A 106 9.89 -12.76 3.25
CA SER A 106 10.24 -13.74 2.22
C SER A 106 9.35 -13.57 0.99
N GLU A 107 9.73 -14.20 -0.11
CA GLU A 107 8.89 -14.24 -1.32
C GLU A 107 7.56 -14.97 -1.05
N ASP A 108 7.57 -16.00 -0.19
CA ASP A 108 6.35 -16.71 0.20
C ASP A 108 5.42 -15.84 1.05
N ASP A 109 5.97 -14.95 1.89
CA ASP A 109 5.17 -13.95 2.59
C ASP A 109 4.52 -12.99 1.61
N LEU A 110 5.26 -12.50 0.61
CA LEU A 110 4.73 -11.61 -0.42
C LEU A 110 3.61 -12.28 -1.24
N ARG A 111 3.74 -13.56 -1.57
CA ARG A 111 2.67 -14.34 -2.21
C ARG A 111 1.42 -14.44 -1.34
N ARG A 112 1.59 -14.76 -0.05
CA ARG A 112 0.49 -14.82 0.91
C ARG A 112 -0.24 -13.49 0.98
N TYR A 113 0.49 -12.38 1.05
CA TYR A 113 -0.08 -11.04 1.08
C TYR A 113 -0.78 -10.65 -0.21
N LEU A 114 -0.22 -11.02 -1.37
CA LEU A 114 -0.88 -10.81 -2.66
C LEU A 114 -2.22 -11.55 -2.72
N THR A 115 -2.27 -12.81 -2.29
CA THR A 115 -3.52 -13.57 -2.22
C THR A 115 -4.53 -12.89 -1.29
N ALA A 116 -4.12 -12.50 -0.09
CA ALA A 116 -5.00 -11.80 0.85
C ALA A 116 -5.54 -10.47 0.27
N ALA A 117 -4.69 -9.70 -0.41
CA ALA A 117 -5.08 -8.43 -1.04
C ALA A 117 -6.11 -8.64 -2.16
N ARG A 118 -6.00 -9.74 -2.92
CA ARG A 118 -6.98 -10.09 -3.97
C ARG A 118 -8.31 -10.58 -3.41
N GLU A 119 -8.26 -11.39 -2.36
CA GLU A 119 -9.46 -11.87 -1.66
C GLU A 119 -10.25 -10.70 -1.03
N GLU A 120 -9.57 -9.74 -0.38
CA GLU A 120 -10.21 -8.57 0.24
C GLU A 120 -10.88 -7.66 -0.80
N GLN A 121 -10.33 -7.61 -2.02
CA GLN A 121 -10.86 -6.82 -3.13
C GLN A 121 -11.82 -7.61 -4.05
N GLY A 122 -12.17 -8.86 -3.70
CA GLY A 122 -13.20 -9.65 -4.36
C GLY A 122 -12.82 -10.21 -5.73
N LEU A 123 -11.53 -10.47 -5.99
CA LEU A 123 -11.03 -10.92 -7.30
C LEU A 123 -10.85 -12.44 -7.43
N ASP A 124 -11.13 -13.20 -6.35
CA ASP A 124 -11.08 -14.67 -6.34
C ASP A 124 -12.48 -15.33 -6.36
N GLU A 125 -13.56 -14.58 -6.59
CA GLU A 125 -14.93 -15.11 -6.74
C GLU A 125 -15.37 -15.29 -8.22
N GLU A 126 -14.59 -15.98 -9.06
CA GLU A 126 -15.08 -16.47 -10.38
C GLU A 126 -14.62 -17.90 -10.74
#